data_AF-A0A662U187-F1
#
_entry.id   AF-A0A662U187-F1
#
_cell.length_a   1.000
_cell.length_b   1.000
_cell.length_c   1.000
_cell.angle_alpha   90.00
_cell.angle_beta   90.00
_cell.angle_gamma   90.00
#
_symmetry.space_group_name_H-M   'P 1'
#
loop_
_entity.id
_entity.type
_entity.pdbx_description
1 polymer ?
#
loop_
_entity_poly.entity_id
_entity_poly.type
_entity_poly.pdbx_seq_one_letter_code
_entity_poly.pdbx_strand_id
1 'polypeptide(L)'
;MYWFSYMLVLMLIVTRRTRSLTIASYAPLILAFIAYSQLWVDLDNLVYVIPFCSIPALIMHHATGAIPPKATYLRWLSMRSLLPPIDLRLAAVSMFSWIAIFIVVSLILLRKSQGVPIEEIRR
;
A
#
# COMPACT_ATOMS: atom_id res chain seq x y z
N MET A 1 3.52 -6.34 -0.09
CA MET A 1 3.83 -5.85 1.28
C MET A 1 5.31 -5.94 1.63
N TYR A 2 6.06 -6.97 1.21
CA TYR A 2 7.49 -7.14 1.51
C TYR A 2 8.32 -5.85 1.33
N TRP A 3 8.32 -5.24 0.14
CA TRP A 3 9.12 -4.04 -0.15
C TRP A 3 8.76 -2.84 0.74
N PHE A 4 7.48 -2.66 1.06
CA PHE A 4 7.03 -1.62 1.97
C PHE A 4 7.52 -1.86 3.40
N SER A 5 7.36 -3.08 3.92
CA SER A 5 7.87 -3.44 5.24
C SER A 5 9.39 -3.28 5.32
N TYR A 6 10.11 -3.68 4.27
CA TYR A 6 11.56 -3.51 4.18
C TYR A 6 11.96 -2.03 4.17
N MET A 7 11.27 -1.19 3.40
CA MET A 7 11.43 0.26 3.40
C MET A 7 11.22 0.86 4.79
N LEU A 8 10.16 0.47 5.50
CA LEU A 8 9.88 0.95 6.85
C LEU A 8 10.99 0.57 7.84
N VAL A 9 11.46 -0.67 7.80
CA VAL A 9 12.56 -1.12 8.67
C VAL A 9 13.84 -0.33 8.42
N LEU A 10 14.23 -0.17 7.15
CA LEU A 10 15.40 0.64 6.79
C LEU A 10 15.24 2.10 7.19
N MET A 11 14.03 2.66 7.07
CA MET A 11 13.74 4.03 7.48
C MET A 11 13.94 4.22 8.99
N LEU A 12 13.52 3.26 9.81
CA LEU A 12 13.72 3.30 11.26
C LEU A 12 15.20 3.20 11.64
N ILE A 13 15.95 2.34 10.96
CA ILE A 13 17.40 2.20 11.17
C ILE A 13 18.11 3.51 10.85
N VAL A 14 17.84 4.09 9.68
CA VAL A 14 18.47 5.35 9.22
C VAL A 14 18.10 6.53 10.11
N THR A 15 16.87 6.59 10.63
CA THR A 15 16.42 7.68 11.51
C THR A 15 16.82 7.50 12.97
N ARG A 16 17.44 6.37 13.33
CA ARG A 16 17.83 6.02 14.72
C ARG A 16 16.65 6.08 15.70
N ARG A 17 15.42 5.93 15.22
CA ARG A 17 14.19 5.97 16.04
C ARG A 17 13.70 4.57 16.39
N THR A 18 14.57 3.76 17.00
CA THR A 18 14.25 2.38 17.42
C THR A 18 13.10 2.34 18.42
N ARG A 19 12.95 3.34 19.30
CA ARG A 19 11.76 3.46 20.18
C ARG A 19 10.42 3.61 19.44
N SER A 20 10.44 4.04 18.18
CA SER A 20 9.23 4.15 17.35
C SER A 20 8.92 2.87 16.56
N LEU A 21 9.67 1.77 16.75
CA LEU A 21 9.42 0.47 16.12
C LEU A 21 7.99 -0.02 16.36
N THR A 22 7.44 0.21 17.55
CA THR A 22 6.08 -0.19 17.92
C THR A 22 5.00 0.60 17.19
N ILE A 23 5.24 1.87 16.83
CA ILE A 23 4.26 2.68 16.11
C ILE A 23 4.36 2.41 14.60
N ALA A 24 5.59 2.34 14.08
CA ALA A 24 5.83 2.10 12.67
C ALA A 24 5.39 0.70 12.21
N SER A 25 5.36 -0.29 13.10
CA SER A 25 4.80 -1.62 12.81
C SER A 25 3.29 -1.60 12.56
N TYR A 26 2.56 -0.57 13.01
CA TYR A 26 1.15 -0.39 12.67
C TYR A 26 0.92 0.22 11.29
N ALA A 27 1.92 0.81 10.64
CA ALA A 27 1.72 1.46 9.33
C ALA A 27 1.18 0.52 8.24
N PRO A 28 1.67 -0.75 8.08
CA PRO A 28 1.07 -1.71 7.16
C PRO A 28 -0.40 -2.00 7.49
N LEU A 29 -0.75 -2.08 8.77
CA LEU A 29 -2.11 -2.35 9.24
C LEU A 29 -3.04 -1.17 8.92
N ILE A 30 -2.60 0.06 9.16
CA ILE A 30 -3.36 1.28 8.84
C ILE A 30 -3.62 1.35 7.33
N LEU A 31 -2.61 1.13 6.50
CA LEU A 31 -2.80 1.12 5.04
C LEU A 31 -3.72 0.00 4.57
N ALA A 32 -3.62 -1.20 5.17
CA ALA A 32 -4.55 -2.28 4.88
C ALA A 32 -6.00 -1.90 5.25
N PHE A 33 -6.20 -1.18 6.36
CA PHE A 33 -7.52 -0.68 6.75
C PHE A 33 -8.07 0.36 5.78
N ILE A 34 -7.21 1.24 5.24
CA ILE A 34 -7.61 2.20 4.20
C ILE A 34 -8.05 1.47 2.92
N ALA A 35 -7.28 0.47 2.47
CA ALA A 35 -7.70 -0.34 1.32
C ALA A 35 -9.01 -1.11 1.62
N TYR A 36 -9.18 -1.62 2.85
CA TYR A 36 -10.41 -2.28 3.28
C TYR A 36 -11.61 -1.33 3.30
N SER A 37 -11.42 -0.05 3.64
CA SER A 37 -12.50 0.94 3.69
C SER A 37 -13.23 1.12 2.35
N GLN A 38 -12.58 0.78 1.22
CA GLN A 38 -13.18 0.75 -0.12
C GLN A 38 -14.36 -0.21 -0.23
N LEU A 39 -14.52 -1.13 0.72
CA LEU A 39 -15.70 -1.98 0.83
C LEU A 39 -16.97 -1.16 1.07
N TRP A 40 -16.84 -0.04 1.81
CA TRP A 40 -17.93 0.79 2.31
C TRP A 40 -17.96 2.19 1.71
N VAL A 41 -16.80 2.84 1.58
CA VAL A 41 -16.67 4.26 1.25
C VAL A 41 -16.10 4.43 -0.15
N ASP A 42 -16.62 5.41 -0.89
CA ASP A 42 -16.04 5.82 -2.17
C ASP A 42 -14.81 6.71 -2.00
N LEU A 43 -13.66 6.22 -2.46
CA LEU A 43 -12.39 6.95 -2.46
C LEU A 43 -12.15 7.69 -3.79
N ASP A 44 -13.06 7.55 -4.76
CA ASP A 44 -12.96 8.09 -6.11
C ASP A 44 -11.58 7.85 -6.74
N ASN A 45 -10.85 8.89 -7.15
CA ASN A 45 -9.55 8.75 -7.80
C ASN A 45 -8.39 8.53 -6.82
N LEU A 46 -8.62 8.64 -5.51
CA LEU A 46 -7.59 8.35 -4.50
C LEU A 46 -7.19 6.88 -4.50
N VAL A 47 -8.03 6.00 -5.05
CA VAL A 47 -7.75 4.56 -5.22
C VAL A 47 -6.47 4.31 -6.02
N TYR A 48 -6.14 5.20 -6.96
CA TYR A 48 -4.91 5.10 -7.77
C TYR A 48 -3.70 5.74 -7.09
N VAL A 49 -3.92 6.59 -6.09
CA VAL A 49 -2.85 7.36 -5.44
C VAL A 49 -2.40 6.66 -4.16
N ILE A 50 -3.34 6.16 -3.35
CA ILE A 50 -3.02 5.53 -2.07
C ILE A 50 -2.44 4.14 -2.30
N PRO A 51 -1.31 3.78 -1.64
CA PRO A 51 -0.70 2.47 -1.81
C PRO A 51 -1.67 1.36 -1.38
N PHE A 52 -1.63 0.25 -2.11
CA PHE A 52 -2.45 -0.95 -1.90
C PHE A 52 -3.95 -0.84 -2.26
N CYS A 53 -4.50 0.37 -2.46
CA CYS A 53 -5.91 0.54 -2.81
C CYS A 53 -6.30 0.01 -4.20
N SER A 54 -5.35 -0.11 -5.12
CA SER A 54 -5.54 -0.71 -6.44
C SER A 54 -5.53 -2.25 -6.43
N ILE A 55 -5.00 -2.87 -5.38
CA ILE A 55 -4.83 -4.33 -5.30
C ILE A 55 -6.18 -5.07 -5.27
N PRO A 56 -7.18 -4.69 -4.44
CA PRO A 56 -8.45 -5.40 -4.40
C PRO A 56 -9.16 -5.44 -5.76
N ALA A 57 -9.11 -4.35 -6.51
CA ALA A 57 -9.71 -4.27 -7.84
C ALA A 57 -9.05 -5.24 -8.84
N LEU A 58 -7.72 -5.29 -8.86
CA LEU A 58 -6.96 -6.19 -9.73
C LEU A 58 -7.19 -7.66 -9.36
N ILE A 59 -7.19 -7.98 -8.07
CA ILE A 59 -7.47 -9.35 -7.58
C ILE A 59 -8.90 -9.75 -7.94
N MET A 60 -9.88 -8.88 -7.72
CA MET A 60 -11.28 -9.16 -8.01
C MET A 60 -11.50 -9.41 -9.50
N HIS A 61 -10.88 -8.58 -10.35
CA HIS A 61 -10.93 -8.78 -11.79
C HIS A 61 -10.29 -10.09 -12.22
N HIS A 62 -9.11 -10.41 -11.68
CA HIS A 62 -8.44 -11.67 -11.96
C HIS A 62 -9.26 -12.90 -11.51
N ALA A 63 -9.92 -12.82 -10.35
CA ALA A 63 -10.66 -13.94 -9.77
C ALA A 63 -12.05 -14.14 -10.41
N THR A 64 -12.72 -13.07 -10.84
CA THR A 64 -14.12 -13.13 -11.29
C THR A 64 -14.32 -12.78 -12.76
N GLY A 65 -13.31 -12.21 -13.42
CA GLY A 65 -13.42 -11.63 -14.76
C GLY A 65 -14.22 -10.32 -14.82
N ALA A 66 -14.92 -9.93 -13.75
CA ALA A 66 -15.72 -8.72 -13.70
C ALA A 66 -14.83 -7.48 -13.48
N ILE A 67 -15.25 -6.33 -14.02
CA ILE A 67 -14.59 -5.05 -13.72
C ILE A 67 -15.28 -4.47 -12.49
N PRO A 68 -14.59 -4.40 -11.34
CA PRO A 68 -15.21 -3.91 -10.14
C PRO A 68 -15.25 -2.37 -10.14
N PRO A 69 -16.12 -1.76 -9.33
CA PRO A 69 -16.15 -0.30 -9.19
C PRO A 69 -14.90 0.22 -8.49
N LYS A 70 -14.67 1.54 -8.54
CA LYS A 70 -13.59 2.16 -7.76
C LYS A 70 -13.72 1.90 -6.25
N ALA A 71 -14.96 1.74 -5.76
CA ALA A 71 -15.26 1.53 -4.36
C ALA A 71 -16.70 1.06 -4.11
N THR A 72 -17.08 0.96 -2.82
CA THR A 72 -18.37 0.46 -2.34
C THR A 72 -18.67 -0.95 -2.87
N TYR A 73 -17.67 -1.83 -2.79
CA TYR A 73 -17.76 -3.20 -3.32
C TYR A 73 -18.96 -3.97 -2.79
N LEU A 74 -19.37 -3.76 -1.53
CA LEU A 74 -20.53 -4.46 -0.97
C LEU A 74 -21.86 -4.02 -1.57
N ARG A 75 -22.00 -2.76 -1.94
CA ARG A 75 -23.19 -2.28 -2.67
C ARG A 75 -23.22 -2.81 -4.10
N TRP A 76 -22.05 -2.90 -4.73
CA TRP A 76 -21.93 -3.49 -6.06
C TRP A 76 -22.29 -4.98 -6.06
N LEU A 77 -21.75 -5.74 -5.10
CA LEU A 77 -22.04 -7.17 -4.93
C LEU A 77 -23.51 -7.45 -4.59
N SER A 78 -24.14 -6.60 -3.77
CA SER A 78 -25.51 -6.82 -3.30
C SER A 78 -26.59 -6.33 -4.28
N MET A 79 -26.38 -5.20 -4.97
CA MET A 79 -27.41 -4.56 -5.79
C MET A 79 -27.14 -4.55 -7.29
N ARG A 80 -26.00 -5.10 -7.77
CA ARG A 80 -25.55 -4.98 -9.18
C ARG A 80 -25.72 -3.55 -9.72
N SER A 81 -25.37 -2.57 -8.90
CA SER A 81 -25.52 -1.16 -9.22
C SER A 81 -24.50 -0.73 -10.29
N LEU A 82 -24.93 0.15 -11.20
CA LEU A 82 -24.09 0.81 -12.20
C LEU A 82 -23.20 1.86 -11.50
N LEU A 83 -22.18 1.38 -10.80
CA LEU A 83 -21.14 2.21 -10.21
C LEU A 83 -20.02 2.46 -11.24
N PRO A 84 -19.33 3.61 -11.18
CA PRO A 84 -18.26 3.92 -12.11
C PRO A 84 -17.16 2.85 -12.01
N PRO A 85 -16.87 2.15 -13.12
CA PRO A 85 -15.86 1.10 -13.12
C PRO A 85 -14.47 1.69 -12.89
N ILE A 86 -13.62 0.92 -12.23
CA ILE A 86 -12.21 1.27 -12.13
C ILE A 86 -11.50 1.01 -13.47
N ASP A 87 -10.54 1.87 -13.82
CA ASP A 87 -9.65 1.60 -14.94
C ASP A 87 -8.53 0.67 -14.47
N LEU A 88 -8.58 -0.57 -14.97
CA LEU A 88 -7.63 -1.62 -14.61
C LEU A 88 -6.19 -1.31 -15.06
N ARG A 89 -6.02 -0.55 -16.16
CA ARG A 89 -4.68 -0.15 -16.63
C ARG A 89 -4.08 0.86 -15.67
N LEU A 90 -4.85 1.86 -15.26
CA LEU A 90 -4.42 2.83 -14.24
C LEU A 90 -4.18 2.15 -12.89
N ALA A 91 -5.01 1.18 -12.49
CA ALA A 91 -4.80 0.40 -11.28
C ALA A 91 -3.48 -0.39 -11.32
N ALA A 92 -3.17 -1.04 -12.46
CA ALA A 92 -1.92 -1.76 -12.64
C ALA A 92 -0.71 -0.81 -12.62
N VAL A 93 -0.78 0.31 -13.35
CA VAL A 93 0.27 1.34 -13.36
C VAL A 93 0.53 1.88 -11.95
N SER A 94 -0.52 2.17 -11.19
CA SER A 94 -0.44 2.58 -9.79
C SER A 94 0.24 1.52 -8.91
N MET A 95 -0.14 0.24 -9.06
CA MET A 95 0.47 -0.85 -8.30
C MET A 95 1.97 -0.97 -8.59
N PHE A 96 2.35 -0.97 -9.88
CA PHE A 96 3.75 -1.06 -10.28
C PHE A 96 4.56 0.17 -9.90
N SER A 97 3.98 1.37 -9.98
CA SER A 97 4.65 2.61 -9.56
C SER A 97 4.95 2.58 -8.06
N TRP A 98 4.02 2.15 -7.21
CA TRP A 98 4.28 1.99 -5.78
C TRP A 98 5.35 0.94 -5.47
N ILE A 99 5.35 -0.19 -6.18
CA ILE A 99 6.42 -1.20 -6.04
C ILE A 99 7.77 -0.58 -6.40
N ALA A 100 7.87 0.13 -7.52
CA ALA A 100 9.09 0.80 -7.94
C ALA A 100 9.54 1.87 -6.92
N ILE A 101 8.62 2.68 -6.41
CA ILE A 101 8.90 3.68 -5.37
C ILE A 101 9.47 2.99 -4.12
N PHE A 102 8.83 1.93 -3.62
CA PHE A 102 9.34 1.24 -2.43
C PHE A 102 10.72 0.64 -2.67
N ILE A 103 10.99 0.05 -3.84
CA ILE A 103 12.32 -0.47 -4.19
C ILE A 103 13.35 0.66 -4.21
N VAL A 104 13.08 1.76 -4.92
CA VAL A 104 14.02 2.89 -5.04
C VAL A 104 14.31 3.49 -3.67
N VAL A 105 13.29 3.72 -2.85
CA VAL A 105 13.46 4.25 -1.49
C VAL A 105 14.24 3.27 -0.62
N SER A 106 13.95 1.97 -0.69
CA SER A 106 14.73 0.95 0.01
C SER A 106 16.20 0.96 -0.39
N LEU A 107 16.52 1.10 -1.68
CA LEU A 107 17.91 1.16 -2.14
C LEU A 107 18.63 2.42 -1.61
N ILE A 108 17.96 3.57 -1.59
CA ILE A 108 18.50 4.81 -1.05
C ILE A 108 18.78 4.66 0.46
N LEU A 109 17.81 4.11 1.20
CA LEU A 109 17.95 3.92 2.64
C LEU A 109 19.01 2.87 2.98
N LEU A 110 19.14 1.81 2.19
CA LEU A 110 20.15 0.77 2.35
C LEU A 110 21.57 1.34 2.23
N ARG A 111 21.81 2.22 1.25
CA ARG A 111 23.10 2.91 1.11
C ARG A 111 23.39 3.77 2.34
N LYS A 112 22.36 4.41 2.90
CA LYS A 112 22.49 5.26 4.08
C LYS A 112 22.66 4.47 5.39
N SER A 113 22.13 3.24 5.47
CA SER A 113 22.24 2.41 6.68
C SER A 113 23.64 1.84 6.90
N GLN A 114 24.44 1.66 5.85
CA GLN A 114 25.82 1.14 5.97
C GLN A 114 26.74 2.02 6.82
N GLY A 115 26.42 3.30 7.01
CA GLY A 115 27.16 4.23 7.86
C GLY A 115 26.67 4.31 9.31
N VAL A 116 25.69 3.50 9.72
CA VAL A 116 25.13 3.53 11.08
C VAL A 116 25.77 2.43 11.93
N PRO A 117 26.55 2.77 12.98
CA PRO A 117 27.15 1.78 13.86
C PRO A 117 26.09 1.00 14.65
N ILE A 118 26.22 -0.32 14.68
CA ILE A 118 25.24 -1.27 15.25
C ILE A 118 25.02 -1.02 16.76
N GLU A 119 26.02 -0.46 17.44
CA GLU A 119 25.99 -0.15 18.88
C GLU A 119 24.95 0.91 19.25
N GLU A 120 24.64 1.84 18.34
CA GLU A 120 23.64 2.89 18.57
C GLU A 120 22.20 2.39 18.44
N ILE A 121 21.98 1.25 17.77
CA ILE A 121 20.65 0.65 17.57
C ILE A 121 20.17 -0.07 18.85
N ARG A 122 21.11 -0.47 19.72
CA ARG A 122 20.83 -1.26 20.94
C ARG A 122 20.51 -0.41 22.18
N ARG A 123 20.65 0.91 22.13
CA ARG A 123 20.27 1.86 23.21
C ARG A 123 18.89 2.46 22.98
#